data_AF-A0A401JDN8-F1
#
_entry.id   AF-A0A401JDN8-F1
#
_cell.length_a   1.000
_cell.length_b   1.000
_cell.length_c   1.000
_cell.angle_alpha   90.00
_cell.angle_beta   90.00
_cell.angle_gamma   90.00
#
_symmetry.space_group_name_H-M   'P 1'
#
loop_
_entity.id
_entity.type
_entity.pdbx_description
1 polymer ?
#
loop_
_entity_poly.entity_id
_entity_poly.type
_entity_poly.pdbx_seq_one_letter_code
_entity_poly.pdbx_strand_id
1 'polypeptide(L)'
;MPIIEVNHVTKEYKLGQLHSLKTTALNQWRRLTGQPVEERAPFKALDDVSFSVEQGEVVGIIGANRPAKPKIGADPIDCVID
;
A
#
# COMPACT_ATOMS: atom_id res chain seq x y z
N MET A 1 -12.31 -20.32 23.44
CA MET A 1 -11.01 -19.61 23.60
C MET A 1 -10.51 -19.46 22.19
N PRO A 2 -10.29 -18.23 21.73
CA PRO A 2 -10.06 -17.99 20.31
C PRO A 2 -8.80 -18.73 19.87
N ILE A 3 -8.90 -19.41 18.73
CA ILE A 3 -7.76 -20.09 18.09
C ILE A 3 -6.96 -19.13 17.21
N ILE A 4 -7.58 -18.02 16.80
CA ILE A 4 -6.94 -16.89 16.12
C ILE A 4 -7.40 -15.62 16.82
N GLU A 5 -6.46 -14.76 17.18
CA GLU A 5 -6.73 -13.47 17.79
C GLU A 5 -5.88 -12.41 17.09
N VAL A 6 -6.54 -11.39 16.55
CA VAL A 6 -5.93 -10.25 15.85
C VAL A 6 -6.33 -9.01 16.62
N ASN A 7 -5.34 -8.28 17.13
CA ASN A 7 -5.54 -7.13 18.00
C ASN A 7 -4.82 -5.91 17.42
N HIS A 8 -5.59 -4.90 17.00
CA HIS A 8 -5.11 -3.57 16.58
C HIS A 8 -4.01 -3.61 15.51
N VAL A 9 -4.17 -4.51 14.53
CA VAL A 9 -3.15 -4.71 13.50
C VAL A 9 -3.27 -3.63 12.43
N THR A 10 -2.19 -2.86 12.29
CA THR A 10 -2.00 -1.86 11.23
C THR A 10 -0.82 -2.28 10.35
N LYS A 11 -0.97 -2.19 9.02
CA LYS A 11 0.07 -2.51 8.05
C LYS A 11 0.24 -1.37 7.07
N GLU A 12 1.40 -0.73 7.09
CA GLU A 12 1.73 0.36 6.18
C GLU A 12 2.86 -0.02 5.21
N TYR A 13 2.76 0.50 3.99
CA TYR A 13 3.76 0.36 2.93
C TYR A 13 4.19 1.73 2.46
N LYS A 14 5.51 1.95 2.42
CA LYS A 14 6.09 3.05 1.65
C LYS A 14 6.24 2.55 0.22
N LEU A 15 5.37 3.03 -0.68
CA LEU A 15 5.44 2.69 -2.10
C LEU A 15 6.70 3.33 -2.70
N GLY A 16 7.79 2.58 -2.63
CA GLY A 16 9.12 2.99 -3.05
C GLY A 16 9.18 3.24 -4.56
N GLN A 17 9.72 4.39 -4.92
CA GLN A 17 10.29 4.60 -6.25
C GLN A 17 11.35 3.51 -6.45
N LEU A 18 11.36 2.84 -7.61
CA LEU A 18 12.63 2.33 -8.13
C LEU A 18 13.55 3.55 -8.15
N HIS A 19 14.46 3.64 -7.18
CA HIS A 19 15.40 4.76 -7.10
C HIS A 19 16.35 4.61 -8.29
N SER A 20 15.92 5.14 -9.42
CA SER A 20 16.83 5.41 -10.52
C SER A 20 17.91 6.35 -9.97
N LEU A 21 19.18 6.12 -10.30
CA LEU A 21 20.27 6.98 -9.89
C LEU A 21 19.97 8.47 -10.17
N LYS A 22 19.19 8.74 -11.23
CA LYS A 22 18.66 10.06 -11.60
C LYS A 22 17.78 10.69 -10.51
N THR A 23 16.85 9.93 -9.92
CA THR A 23 15.96 10.41 -8.85
C THR A 23 16.74 10.77 -7.58
N THR A 24 17.76 10.00 -7.21
CA THR A 24 18.62 10.30 -6.05
C THR A 24 19.44 11.57 -6.27
N ALA A 25 20.04 11.73 -7.46
CA ALA A 25 20.79 12.93 -7.81
C ALA A 25 19.90 14.18 -7.87
N LEU A 26 18.72 14.07 -8.48
CA LEU A 26 17.75 15.16 -8.56
C LEU A 26 17.25 15.58 -7.17
N ASN A 27 16.97 14.62 -6.29
CA ASN A 27 16.54 14.90 -4.93
C ASN A 27 17.66 15.57 -4.09
N GLN A 28 18.92 15.18 -4.28
CA GLN A 28 20.05 15.89 -3.65
C GLN A 28 20.18 17.32 -4.17
N TRP A 29 20.05 17.54 -5.48
CA TRP A 29 20.07 18.89 -6.07
C TRP A 29 18.92 19.77 -5.58
N ARG A 30 17.71 19.21 -5.48
CA ARG A 30 16.53 19.91 -4.92
C ARG A 30 16.74 20.34 -3.48
N ARG A 31 17.35 19.48 -2.65
CA ARG A 31 17.72 19.83 -1.26
C ARG A 31 18.72 20.99 -1.19
N LEU A 32 19.71 21.02 -2.09
CA LEU A 32 20.69 22.11 -2.17
C LEU A 32 20.10 23.42 -2.69
N THR A 33 19.08 23.35 -3.55
CA THR A 33 18.38 24.52 -4.10
C THR A 33 17.19 24.98 -3.24
N GLY A 34 16.98 24.38 -2.07
CA GLY A 34 15.87 24.71 -1.16
C GLY A 34 14.49 24.31 -1.67
N GLN A 35 14.40 23.49 -2.72
CA GLN A 35 13.13 22.98 -3.23
C GLN A 35 12.62 21.82 -2.37
N PRO A 36 11.30 21.78 -2.06
CA PRO A 36 10.71 20.68 -1.32
C PRO A 36 10.79 19.37 -2.11
N VAL A 37 11.21 18.30 -1.45
CA VAL A 37 11.15 16.94 -2.01
C VAL A 37 9.76 16.39 -1.72
N GLU A 38 9.00 16.06 -2.77
CA GLU A 38 7.70 15.39 -2.59
C GLU A 38 7.91 13.99 -2.00
N GLU A 39 7.67 13.85 -0.70
CA GLU A 39 7.51 12.56 -0.06
C GLU A 39 6.10 12.03 -0.34
N ARG A 40 6.02 10.84 -0.93
CA ARG A 40 4.72 10.18 -1.10
C ARG A 40 4.23 9.70 0.26
N ALA A 41 2.98 9.99 0.56
CA ALA A 41 2.30 9.48 1.74
C ALA A 41 2.34 7.94 1.77
N PRO A 42 2.52 7.32 2.95
CA PRO A 42 2.46 5.87 3.09
C PRO A 42 1.07 5.36 2.72
N PHE A 43 1.03 4.14 2.21
CA PHE A 43 -0.20 3.40 1.93
C PHE A 43 -0.51 2.45 3.08
N LYS A 44 -1.65 2.64 3.76
CA LYS A 44 -2.14 1.68 4.75
C LYS A 44 -2.87 0.54 4.05
N ALA A 45 -2.31 -0.66 4.13
CA ALA A 45 -2.94 -1.89 3.66
C ALA A 45 -3.90 -2.49 4.70
N LEU A 46 -3.58 -2.35 5.98
CA LEU A 46 -4.48 -2.62 7.09
C LEU A 46 -4.46 -1.40 8.01
N ASP A 47 -5.62 -0.99 8.51
CA ASP A 47 -5.77 0.16 9.40
C ASP A 47 -6.58 -0.30 10.63
N ASP A 48 -5.88 -0.46 11.76
CA ASP A 48 -6.45 -0.82 13.06
C ASP A 48 -7.47 -1.99 13.03
N VAL A 49 -7.05 -3.15 12.53
CA VAL A 49 -7.90 -4.32 12.41
C VAL A 49 -7.87 -5.18 13.67
N SER A 50 -9.05 -5.50 14.21
CA SER A 50 -9.23 -6.40 15.37
C SER A 50 -10.34 -7.43 15.11
N PHE A 51 -10.05 -8.71 15.32
CA PHE A 51 -11.04 -9.79 15.29
C PHE A 51 -10.51 -11.06 15.98
N SER A 52 -11.42 -11.97 16.32
CA SER A 52 -11.10 -13.27 16.90
C SER A 52 -11.85 -14.37 16.15
N VAL A 53 -11.26 -15.56 16.08
CA VAL A 53 -11.90 -16.76 15.48
C VAL A 53 -11.88 -17.88 16.50
N GLU A 54 -13.05 -18.47 16.75
CA GLU A 54 -13.22 -19.60 17.66
C GLU A 54 -12.98 -20.94 16.95
N GLN A 55 -12.76 -22.00 17.74
CA GLN A 55 -12.53 -23.32 17.17
C GLN A 55 -13.76 -23.84 16.40
N GLY A 56 -13.54 -24.24 15.15
CA GLY A 56 -14.61 -24.72 14.26
C GLY A 56 -15.34 -23.63 13.49
N GLU A 57 -15.00 -22.35 13.71
CA GLU A 57 -15.53 -21.22 12.94
C GLU A 57 -14.85 -21.11 11.58
N VAL A 58 -15.64 -20.87 10.53
CA VAL A 58 -15.16 -20.67 9.16
C VAL A 58 -15.31 -19.20 8.79
N VAL A 59 -14.18 -18.53 8.53
CA VAL A 59 -14.13 -17.12 8.17
C VAL A 59 -13.59 -16.96 6.75
N GLY A 60 -14.34 -16.24 5.90
CA GLY A 60 -13.91 -15.88 4.54
C GLY A 60 -13.33 -14.47 4.51
N ILE A 61 -12.14 -14.31 3.91
CA ILE A 61 -11.57 -12.99 3.62
C ILE A 61 -11.97 -12.59 2.20
N ILE A 62 -12.70 -11.50 2.05
CA ILE A 62 -13.19 -10.99 0.76
C ILE A 62 -12.71 -9.54 0.60
N GLY A 63 -12.23 -9.18 -0.58
CA GLY A 63 -11.82 -7.82 -0.89
C GLY A 63 -11.93 -7.53 -2.38
N ALA A 64 -12.30 -6.29 -2.73
CA ALA A 64 -12.30 -5.85 -4.12
C ALA A 64 -10.85 -5.73 -4.63
N ASN A 65 -10.55 -6.35 -5.77
CA ASN A 65 -9.30 -6.07 -6.47
C ASN A 65 -9.39 -4.66 -7.09
N ARG A 66 -8.80 -3.67 -6.42
CA ARG A 66 -8.71 -2.33 -6.99
C ARG A 66 -7.50 -2.31 -7.93
N PRO A 67 -7.69 -2.06 -9.25
CA PRO A 67 -6.55 -1.84 -10.13
C PRO A 67 -5.73 -0.70 -9.56
N ALA A 68 -4.41 -0.89 -9.50
CA ALA A 68 -3.51 0.17 -9.11
C ALA A 68 -3.78 1.38 -10.03
N LYS A 69 -4.06 2.57 -9.48
CA LYS A 69 -4.19 3.79 -10.29
C LYS A 69 -2.94 3.90 -11.18
N PRO A 70 -3.05 3.83 -12.52
CA PRO A 70 -1.90 4.04 -13.38
C PRO A 70 -1.38 5.45 -13.15
N LYS A 71 -0.08 5.58 -12.86
CA LYS A 71 0.58 6.87 -12.97
C LYS A 71 0.70 7.15 -14.46
N ILE A 72 -0.02 8.19 -14.92
CA ILE A 72 -0.02 8.82 -16.25
C ILE A 72 0.84 8.08 -17.30
N GLY A 73 0.16 7.44 -18.26
CA GLY A 73 0.78 6.89 -19.48
C GLY A 73 0.52 5.42 -19.80
N ALA A 74 -0.47 4.76 -19.21
CA ALA A 74 -0.86 3.41 -19.61
C ALA A 74 -2.36 3.35 -19.87
N ASP A 75 -2.74 2.84 -21.04
CA ASP A 75 -4.13 2.59 -21.44
C ASP A 75 -4.81 1.65 -20.44
N PRO A 76 -6.12 1.83 -20.20
CA PRO A 76 -6.87 0.98 -19.28
C PRO A 76 -6.98 -0.42 -19.89
N ILE A 77 -6.26 -1.38 -19.33
CA ILE A 77 -6.65 -2.79 -19.47
C ILE A 77 -7.77 -3.00 -18.47
N ASP A 78 -9.00 -2.97 -18.98
CA ASP A 78 -10.17 -3.48 -18.28
C ASP A 78 -9.95 -4.98 -18.00
N CYS A 79 -9.60 -5.31 -16.75
CA CYS A 79 -9.74 -6.67 -16.25
C CYS A 79 -11.23 -6.93 -15.99
N VAL A 80 -11.90 -7.53 -16.96
CA VAL A 80 -13.13 -8.30 -16.73
C VAL A 80 -12.75 -9.49 -15.84
N ILE A 81 -13.40 -9.59 -14.68
CA ILE A 81 -13.40 -10.83 -13.89
C ILE A 81 -14.75 -11.47 -14.16
N ASP A 82 -14.73 -12.61 -14.85
CA ASP A 82 -15.83 -13.58 -14.84
C ASP A 82 -15.93 -14.25 -13.47
#